data_AF-A0AA41Y9Y2-F1
#
_entry.id   AF-A0AA41Y9Y2-F1
#
_cell.length_a   1.000
_cell.length_b   1.000
_cell.length_c   1.000
_cell.angle_alpha   90.00
_cell.angle_beta   90.00
_cell.angle_gamma   90.00
#
_symmetry.space_group_name_H-M   'P 1'
#
loop_
_entity.id
_entity.type
_entity.pdbx_description
1 polymer ?
#
loop_
_entity_poly.entity_id
_entity_poly.type
_entity_poly.pdbx_seq_one_letter_code
_entity_poly.pdbx_strand_id
1 'polypeptide(L)'
;MKRTYITGEDDNTISLGVKVQTAGIACTTVYSARSGGQQLKINDSADDSGAIREAVIGKASELRNSYLLIITMIDRAVIDPTEWDNLLIRYHINGGYSGSQVFNHDIDDTKLLPNGKMLIIKPIEMK
;
A
#
# COMPACT_ATOMS: atom_id res chain seq x y z
N MET A 1 -9.01 10.99 -6.67
CA MET A 1 -7.90 11.89 -7.13
C MET A 1 -6.64 11.05 -7.21
N LYS A 2 -5.87 11.09 -8.30
CA LYS A 2 -4.61 10.31 -8.40
C LYS A 2 -3.63 10.77 -7.32
N ARG A 3 -3.11 9.85 -6.52
CA ARG A 3 -2.08 10.15 -5.51
C ARG A 3 -0.71 10.02 -6.16
N THR A 4 0.13 11.02 -5.98
CA THR A 4 1.44 11.10 -6.63
C THR A 4 2.50 11.34 -5.57
N TYR A 5 3.64 10.67 -5.71
CA TYR A 5 4.84 10.84 -4.90
C TYR A 5 6.01 11.23 -5.79
N ILE A 6 6.65 12.37 -5.50
CA ILE A 6 7.80 12.85 -6.29
C ILE A 6 9.07 12.19 -5.72
N THR A 7 9.67 11.32 -6.51
CA THR A 7 10.89 10.57 -6.25
C THR A 7 12.14 11.45 -6.36
N GLY A 8 12.16 12.40 -7.30
CA GLY A 8 13.33 13.24 -7.58
C GLY A 8 14.30 12.60 -8.57
N GLU A 9 15.36 13.33 -8.95
CA GLU A 9 16.35 12.88 -9.92
C GLU A 9 17.47 12.00 -9.33
N ASP A 10 17.73 12.18 -8.04
CA ASP A 10 18.81 11.52 -7.30
C ASP A 10 18.58 10.01 -7.10
N ASP A 11 19.63 9.29 -6.71
CA ASP A 11 19.59 7.84 -6.44
C ASP A 11 19.24 7.50 -4.98
N ASN A 12 18.44 8.36 -4.36
CA ASN A 12 18.09 8.27 -2.94
C ASN A 12 17.18 7.06 -2.68
N THR A 13 17.33 6.42 -1.51
CA THR A 13 16.48 5.30 -1.10
C THR A 13 15.08 5.79 -0.74
N ILE A 14 14.08 5.03 -1.18
CA ILE A 14 12.68 5.23 -0.79
C ILE A 14 12.25 4.02 0.06
N SER A 15 11.54 4.30 1.14
CA SER A 15 10.98 3.32 2.06
C SER A 15 9.49 3.49 2.22
N LEU A 16 8.81 2.39 2.53
CA LEU A 16 7.38 2.32 2.75
C LEU A 16 7.10 1.60 4.07
N GLY A 17 6.27 2.20 4.91
CA GLY A 17 5.60 1.54 6.02
C GLY A 17 4.09 1.48 5.75
N VAL A 18 3.46 0.37 6.10
CA VAL A 18 2.00 0.22 6.05
C VAL A 18 1.50 -0.06 7.46
N LYS A 19 0.57 0.75 7.92
CA LYS A 19 -0.16 0.53 9.17
C LYS A 19 -1.58 0.16 8.83
N VAL A 20 -2.03 -0.99 9.33
CA VAL A 20 -3.40 -1.48 9.19
C VAL A 20 -3.97 -1.63 10.59
N GLN A 21 -5.16 -1.07 10.79
CA GLN A 21 -5.98 -1.28 11.97
C GLN A 21 -7.34 -1.75 11.48
N THR A 22 -7.70 -2.96 11.86
CA THR A 22 -8.94 -3.63 11.49
C THR A 22 -9.23 -4.70 12.54
N ALA A 23 -10.49 -5.05 12.74
CA ALA A 23 -10.88 -6.14 13.63
C ALA A 23 -10.58 -7.55 13.06
N GLY A 24 -9.96 -7.63 11.88
CA GLY A 24 -9.79 -8.86 11.09
C GLY A 24 -8.36 -9.26 10.82
N ILE A 25 -8.20 -10.37 10.12
CA ILE A 25 -6.91 -10.79 9.58
C ILE A 25 -6.67 -9.99 8.31
N ALA A 26 -5.53 -9.30 8.25
CA ALA A 26 -5.12 -8.55 7.08
C ALA A 26 -3.80 -9.06 6.52
N CYS A 27 -3.68 -9.00 5.21
CA CYS A 27 -2.46 -9.29 4.48
C CYS A 27 -2.22 -8.18 3.47
N THR A 28 -1.05 -7.54 3.52
CA THR A 28 -0.67 -6.49 2.58
C THR A 28 0.47 -6.94 1.72
N THR A 29 0.38 -6.69 0.41
CA THR A 29 1.46 -6.93 -0.55
C THR A 29 1.69 -5.68 -1.39
N VAL A 30 2.96 -5.36 -1.62
CA VAL A 30 3.39 -4.18 -2.35
C VAL A 30 4.01 -4.61 -3.67
N TYR A 31 3.54 -4.02 -4.76
CA TYR A 31 4.09 -4.21 -6.10
C TYR A 31 4.55 -2.89 -6.70
N SER A 32 5.60 -2.93 -7.51
CA SER A 32 5.89 -1.86 -8.48
C SER A 32 5.40 -2.30 -9.86
N ALA A 33 4.57 -1.46 -10.48
CA ALA A 33 4.05 -1.64 -11.82
C ALA A 33 4.60 -0.56 -12.75
N ARG A 34 5.14 -0.97 -13.91
CA ARG A 34 5.71 -0.05 -14.92
C ARG A 34 4.90 -0.07 -16.22
N SER A 35 5.07 0.97 -17.04
CA SER A 35 4.58 0.99 -18.41
C SER A 35 5.15 -0.19 -19.19
N GLY A 36 4.29 -1.12 -19.60
CA GLY A 36 4.67 -2.42 -20.17
C GLY A 36 3.99 -3.62 -19.50
N GLY A 37 3.24 -3.39 -18.41
CA GLY A 37 2.44 -4.42 -17.74
C GLY A 37 3.23 -5.31 -16.78
N GLN A 38 4.55 -5.10 -16.67
CA GLN A 38 5.38 -5.78 -15.69
C GLN A 38 5.01 -5.33 -14.27
N GLN A 39 4.77 -6.31 -13.40
CA GLN A 39 4.57 -6.12 -11.97
C GLN A 39 5.64 -6.89 -11.21
N LEU A 40 6.36 -6.20 -10.32
CA LEU A 40 7.36 -6.79 -9.44
C LEU A 40 6.86 -6.72 -8.00
N LYS A 41 6.79 -7.86 -7.31
CA LYS A 41 6.53 -7.89 -5.88
C LYS A 41 7.75 -7.31 -5.16
N ILE A 42 7.53 -6.31 -4.32
CA ILE A 42 8.58 -5.65 -3.54
C ILE A 42 8.61 -6.19 -2.11
N ASN A 43 7.43 -6.26 -1.47
CA ASN A 43 7.34 -6.64 -0.07
C ASN A 43 5.94 -7.16 0.28
N ASP A 44 5.82 -7.79 1.44
CA ASP A 44 4.60 -8.30 2.03
C ASP A 44 4.60 -8.20 3.55
N SER A 45 3.40 -8.11 4.14
CA SER A 45 3.23 -8.19 5.58
C SER A 45 3.63 -9.58 6.07
N ALA A 46 4.50 -9.63 7.08
CA ALA A 46 4.98 -10.89 7.64
C ALA A 46 4.00 -11.55 8.63
N ASP A 47 2.99 -10.81 9.09
CA ASP A 47 2.00 -11.25 10.07
C ASP A 47 0.57 -10.98 9.59
N ASP A 48 -0.38 -11.52 10.36
CA ASP A 48 -1.82 -11.41 10.12
C ASP A 48 -2.38 -10.01 10.42
N SER A 49 -1.53 -9.04 10.79
CA SER A 49 -1.95 -7.66 11.02
C SER A 49 -2.08 -6.86 9.73
N GLY A 50 -1.48 -7.35 8.63
CA GLY A 50 -1.36 -6.61 7.38
C GLY A 50 -0.37 -5.44 7.44
N ALA A 51 0.29 -5.22 8.57
CA ALA A 51 1.27 -4.18 8.70
C ALA A 51 2.58 -4.55 7.98
N ILE A 52 3.19 -3.55 7.36
CA ILE A 52 4.56 -3.62 6.86
C ILE A 52 5.36 -2.64 7.69
N ARG A 53 6.29 -3.14 8.50
CA ARG A 53 7.31 -2.29 9.14
C ARG A 53 8.06 -1.55 8.04
N GLU A 54 8.48 -0.33 8.32
CA GLU A 54 9.19 0.50 7.35
C GLU A 54 10.30 -0.31 6.66
N ALA A 55 10.15 -0.46 5.34
CA ALA A 55 11.00 -1.30 4.52
C ALA A 55 11.43 -0.53 3.28
N VAL A 56 12.68 -0.71 2.89
CA VAL A 56 13.20 -0.15 1.64
C VAL A 56 12.50 -0.81 0.46
N ILE A 57 11.91 0.01 -0.41
CA ILE A 57 11.16 -0.47 -1.58
C ILE A 57 11.91 -0.28 -2.90
N GLY A 58 13.02 0.44 -2.87
CA GLY A 58 13.88 0.69 -4.03
C GLY A 58 14.51 2.07 -3.98
N LYS A 59 15.26 2.40 -5.02
CA LYS A 59 15.82 3.73 -5.21
C LYS A 59 14.89 4.62 -6.04
N ALA A 60 15.01 5.93 -5.88
CA ALA A 60 14.22 6.91 -6.63
C ALA A 60 14.38 6.73 -8.16
N SER A 61 15.59 6.48 -8.64
CA SER A 61 15.87 6.20 -10.06
C SER A 61 15.12 4.96 -10.61
N GLU A 62 14.96 3.93 -9.78
CA GLU A 62 14.29 2.68 -10.13
C GLU A 62 12.77 2.81 -10.06
N LEU A 63 12.26 3.63 -9.14
CA LEU A 63 10.82 3.78 -8.93
C LEU A 63 10.20 4.87 -9.80
N ARG A 64 11.01 5.73 -10.42
CA ARG A 64 10.51 6.80 -11.30
C ARG A 64 9.67 6.25 -12.47
N ASN A 65 8.61 6.97 -12.83
CA ASN A 65 7.67 6.61 -13.89
C ASN A 65 7.01 5.22 -13.67
N SER A 66 6.82 4.84 -12.41
CA SER A 66 6.13 3.61 -12.02
C SER A 66 4.93 3.90 -11.14
N TYR A 67 4.17 2.86 -10.81
CA TYR A 67 3.12 2.89 -9.80
C TYR A 67 3.48 1.91 -8.69
N LEU A 68 3.40 2.38 -7.44
CA LEU A 68 3.29 1.49 -6.30
C LEU A 68 1.84 1.05 -6.17
N LEU A 69 1.61 -0.27 -6.23
CA LEU A 69 0.33 -0.88 -5.98
C LEU A 69 0.40 -1.56 -4.62
N ILE A 70 -0.22 -0.95 -3.62
CA ILE A 70 -0.29 -1.50 -2.27
C ILE A 70 -1.65 -2.18 -2.13
N ILE A 71 -1.64 -3.51 -2.08
CA ILE A 71 -2.83 -4.35 -2.05
C ILE A 71 -2.98 -4.89 -0.64
N THR A 72 -4.09 -4.57 0.02
CA THR A 72 -4.43 -5.11 1.34
C THR A 72 -5.69 -5.95 1.22
N MET A 73 -5.61 -7.20 1.60
CA MET A 73 -6.75 -8.11 1.71
C MET A 73 -7.10 -8.30 3.18
N ILE A 74 -8.38 -8.16 3.52
CA ILE A 74 -8.89 -8.32 4.87
C ILE A 74 -9.94 -9.42 4.87
N ASP A 75 -9.72 -10.42 5.71
CA ASP A 75 -10.69 -11.45 6.00
C ASP A 75 -11.51 -11.05 7.24
N ARG A 76 -12.82 -10.90 7.04
CA ARG A 76 -13.78 -10.51 8.08
C ARG A 76 -14.76 -11.62 8.43
N ALA A 77 -14.53 -12.86 7.98
CA ALA A 77 -15.49 -13.95 8.10
C ALA A 77 -15.93 -14.26 9.53
N VAL A 78 -15.13 -13.90 10.54
CA VAL A 78 -15.37 -14.18 11.96
C VAL A 78 -15.63 -12.94 12.82
N ILE A 79 -15.74 -11.75 12.21
CA ILE A 79 -15.87 -10.47 12.93
C ILE A 79 -17.33 -10.01 12.93
N ASP A 80 -17.77 -9.46 14.06
CA ASP A 80 -19.02 -8.73 14.16
C ASP A 80 -19.11 -7.60 13.11
N PRO A 81 -20.16 -7.55 12.27
CA PRO A 81 -20.40 -6.48 11.32
C PRO A 81 -20.38 -5.06 11.90
N THR A 82 -20.65 -4.90 13.19
CA THR A 82 -20.59 -3.59 13.87
C THR A 82 -19.15 -3.07 14.04
N GLU A 83 -18.14 -3.93 13.98
CA GLU A 83 -16.73 -3.54 14.04
C GLU A 83 -16.12 -3.25 12.67
N TRP A 84 -16.90 -3.41 11.59
CA TRP A 84 -16.42 -3.26 10.21
C TRP A 84 -16.02 -1.83 9.85
N ASP A 85 -16.58 -0.84 10.55
CA ASP A 85 -16.33 0.59 10.34
C ASP A 85 -15.01 1.05 10.98
N ASN A 86 -14.38 0.22 11.82
CA ASN A 86 -13.09 0.52 12.47
C ASN A 86 -11.88 0.20 11.58
N LEU A 87 -11.98 0.50 10.28
CA LEU A 87 -10.89 0.29 9.33
C LEU A 87 -10.05 1.56 9.18
N LEU A 88 -8.76 1.44 9.48
CA LEU A 88 -7.78 2.49 9.20
C LEU A 88 -6.55 1.87 8.55
N ILE A 89 -6.23 2.32 7.34
CA ILE A 89 -4.98 1.99 6.65
C ILE A 89 -4.23 3.26 6.30
N ARG A 90 -2.95 3.31 6.72
CA ARG A 90 -2.02 4.40 6.43
C ARG A 90 -0.76 3.88 5.74
N TYR A 91 -0.38 4.55 4.66
CA TYR A 91 0.80 4.27 3.87
C TYR A 91 1.79 5.41 4.07
N HIS A 92 2.86 5.13 4.80
CA HIS A 92 3.94 6.08 5.10
C HIS A 92 5.06 5.88 4.08
N ILE A 93 5.32 6.86 3.22
CA ILE A 93 6.43 6.81 2.26
C ILE A 93 7.47 7.84 2.69
N ASN A 94 8.72 7.40 2.80
CA ASN A 94 9.84 8.23 3.22
C ASN A 94 11.01 8.14 2.22
N GLY A 95 11.68 9.26 1.97
CA GLY A 95 12.83 9.38 1.07
C GLY A 95 12.51 10.11 -0.24
N GLY A 96 13.45 10.11 -1.20
CA GLY A 96 13.28 10.86 -2.44
C GLY A 96 13.05 12.37 -2.23
N TYR A 97 12.51 13.05 -3.24
CA TYR A 97 12.29 14.51 -3.20
C TYR A 97 11.13 14.92 -2.28
N SER A 98 10.07 14.12 -2.22
CA SER A 98 8.88 14.42 -1.39
C SER A 98 9.14 14.29 0.12
N GLY A 99 10.29 13.78 0.54
CA GLY A 99 10.63 13.63 1.96
C GLY A 99 9.76 12.58 2.63
N SER A 100 8.84 12.99 3.50
CA SER A 100 7.91 12.10 4.20
C SER A 100 6.48 12.44 3.83
N GLN A 101 5.72 11.45 3.35
CA GLN A 101 4.30 11.60 3.06
C GLN A 101 3.49 10.45 3.64
N VAL A 102 2.24 10.76 3.98
CA VAL A 102 1.27 9.78 4.48
C VAL A 102 0.05 9.79 3.58
N PHE A 103 -0.29 8.62 3.06
CA PHE A 103 -1.53 8.40 2.32
C PHE A 103 -2.47 7.54 3.16
N ASN A 104 -3.77 7.85 3.12
CA ASN A 104 -4.80 7.01 3.71
C ASN A 104 -5.47 6.18 2.61
N HIS A 105 -6.06 5.04 2.96
CA HIS A 105 -7.01 4.40 2.05
C HIS A 105 -8.21 5.33 1.81
N ASP A 106 -8.69 5.38 0.56
CA ASP A 106 -9.94 6.04 0.21
C ASP A 106 -11.04 4.94 0.14
N ILE A 107 -12.31 5.28 0.41
CA ILE A 107 -13.42 4.29 0.37
C ILE A 107 -13.52 3.63 -1.01
N ASP A 108 -13.31 4.42 -2.06
CA ASP A 108 -13.34 3.98 -3.46
C ASP A 108 -12.23 2.98 -3.82
N ASP A 109 -11.19 2.85 -2.98
CA ASP A 109 -10.12 1.86 -3.14
C ASP A 109 -10.57 0.45 -2.74
N THR A 110 -11.77 0.32 -2.14
CA THR A 110 -12.27 -0.89 -1.49
C THR A 110 -13.22 -1.68 -2.39
N LYS A 111 -13.01 -2.99 -2.49
CA LYS A 111 -13.87 -3.94 -3.18
C LYS A 111 -14.21 -5.10 -2.28
N LEU A 112 -15.50 -5.43 -2.16
CA LEU A 112 -15.92 -6.67 -1.53
C LEU A 112 -15.82 -7.81 -2.55
N LEU A 113 -15.08 -8.86 -2.21
CA LEU A 113 -14.93 -10.04 -3.04
C LEU A 113 -16.08 -11.04 -2.79
N PRO A 114 -16.42 -11.91 -3.76
CA PRO A 114 -17.50 -12.88 -3.60
C PRO A 114 -17.33 -13.86 -2.43
N ASN A 115 -16.09 -14.06 -1.96
CA ASN A 115 -15.77 -14.89 -0.80
C ASN A 115 -15.91 -14.14 0.54
N GLY A 116 -16.49 -12.94 0.55
CA GLY A 116 -16.67 -12.12 1.75
C GLY A 116 -15.41 -11.35 2.20
N LYS A 117 -14.26 -11.54 1.53
CA LYS A 117 -13.04 -10.79 1.83
C LYS A 117 -13.11 -9.40 1.24
N MET A 118 -12.48 -8.45 1.91
CA MET A 118 -12.33 -7.09 1.44
C MET A 118 -10.96 -6.93 0.77
N LEU A 119 -10.93 -6.34 -0.42
CA LEU A 119 -9.72 -6.05 -1.18
C LEU A 119 -9.59 -4.53 -1.30
N ILE A 120 -8.46 -3.99 -0.86
CA ILE A 120 -8.16 -2.57 -0.92
C ILE A 120 -6.91 -2.39 -1.76
N ILE A 121 -6.98 -1.57 -2.81
CA ILE A 121 -5.84 -1.32 -3.70
C ILE A 121 -5.52 0.15 -3.67
N LYS A 122 -4.36 0.53 -3.12
CA LYS A 122 -3.87 1.90 -3.17
C LYS A 122 -2.82 2.07 -4.26
N PRO A 123 -3.18 2.67 -5.41
CA PRO A 123 -2.19 3.08 -6.40
C PRO A 123 -1.56 4.43 -6.02
N ILE A 124 -0.23 4.48 -6.03
CA ILE A 124 0.54 5.72 -5.85
C ILE A 124 1.47 5.86 -7.06
N GLU A 125 1.29 6.95 -7.82
CA GLU A 125 2.11 7.27 -8.97
C GLU A 125 3.47 7.84 -8.52
N MET A 126 4.56 7.26 -9.01
CA MET A 126 5.92 7.65 -8.66
C MET A 126 6.51 8.51 -9.77
N LYS A 127 6.71 9.81 -9.52
CA LYS A 127 7.19 10.80 -10.50
C LYS A 127 8.61 11.27 -10.26
#